data_AF-A0A5C7PEH7-F1
#
_entry.id   AF-A0A5C7PEH7-F1
#
_cell.length_a   1.000
_cell.length_b   1.000
_cell.length_c   1.000
_cell.angle_alpha   90.00
_cell.angle_beta   90.00
_cell.angle_gamma   90.00
#
_symmetry.space_group_name_H-M   'P 1'
#
loop_
_entity.id
_entity.type
_entity.pdbx_description
1 polymer ?
#
loop_
_entity_poly.entity_id
_entity_poly.type
_entity_poly.pdbx_seq_one_letter_code
_entity_poly.pdbx_strand_id
1 'polypeptide(L)'
;MIEGVGCRRVLSFATGGEARRSARTHSPHDIVVLDGCLTDTPVLTLVAQLRAAGWRRTVLVTARHDSLGVRAALAGGIRGYVVVPPRRPAAPKMSAASLGTTAREVEVLQAVSEGLSNKQIGERLGLSSLTVKSHMARIARKLGSGDRAQLVAIAMRAALIH
;
A
#
# COMPACT_ATOMS: atom_id res chain seq x y z
N MET A 1 -12.06 -2.53 7.46
CA MET A 1 -13.09 -2.93 6.49
C MET A 1 -13.25 -4.45 6.62
N ILE A 2 -14.21 -4.89 7.45
CA ILE A 2 -14.51 -6.32 7.76
C ILE A 2 -15.98 -6.63 7.34
N GLU A 3 -16.66 -5.67 6.70
CA GLU A 3 -18.02 -5.84 6.22
C GLU A 3 -18.03 -6.83 5.05
N GLY A 4 -18.70 -7.97 5.23
CA GLY A 4 -18.81 -9.04 4.22
C GLY A 4 -18.39 -10.44 4.70
N VAL A 5 -17.75 -10.58 5.86
CA VAL A 5 -17.23 -11.89 6.35
C VAL A 5 -18.23 -12.62 7.27
N GLY A 6 -19.49 -12.17 7.35
CA GLY A 6 -20.50 -12.79 8.22
C GLY A 6 -20.24 -12.66 9.73
N CYS A 7 -19.40 -11.71 10.15
CA CYS A 7 -19.13 -11.45 11.56
C CYS A 7 -20.36 -10.84 12.26
N ARG A 8 -20.83 -11.46 13.35
CA ARG A 8 -21.97 -10.92 14.13
C ARG A 8 -21.63 -9.65 14.91
N ARG A 9 -20.38 -9.52 15.36
CA ARG A 9 -19.93 -8.37 16.17
C ARG A 9 -18.44 -8.11 15.92
N VAL A 10 -18.11 -6.88 15.56
CA VAL A 10 -16.74 -6.43 15.32
C VAL A 10 -16.44 -5.29 16.29
N LEU A 11 -15.35 -5.43 17.04
CA LEU A 11 -14.79 -4.35 17.85
C LEU A 11 -13.43 -3.98 17.25
N SER A 12 -13.19 -2.68 17.06
CA SER A 12 -11.93 -2.15 16.54
C SER A 12 -11.35 -1.19 17.55
N PHE A 13 -10.04 -1.30 17.77
CA PHE A 13 -9.30 -0.49 18.72
C PHE A 13 -8.10 0.12 18.01
N ALA A 14 -7.74 1.35 18.36
CA ALA A 14 -6.55 2.00 17.82
C ALA A 14 -5.28 1.58 18.57
N THR A 15 -5.43 1.10 19.82
CA THR A 15 -4.31 0.77 20.70
C THR A 15 -4.50 -0.55 21.45
N GLY A 16 -3.40 -1.16 21.87
CA GLY A 16 -3.42 -2.35 22.74
C GLY A 16 -4.05 -2.07 24.11
N GLY A 17 -3.82 -0.87 24.66
CA GLY A 17 -4.43 -0.42 25.92
C GLY A 17 -5.96 -0.38 25.89
N GLU A 18 -6.55 0.08 24.79
CA GLU A 18 -8.00 0.02 24.56
C GLU A 18 -8.51 -1.41 24.50
N ALA A 19 -7.86 -2.27 23.70
CA ALA A 19 -8.23 -3.68 23.58
C ALA A 19 -8.19 -4.40 24.93
N ARG A 20 -7.16 -4.16 25.75
CA ARG A 20 -7.05 -4.71 27.11
C ARG A 20 -8.19 -4.28 28.03
N ARG A 21 -8.55 -2.99 28.01
CA ARG A 21 -9.67 -2.47 28.82
C ARG A 21 -10.98 -3.11 28.37
N SER A 22 -11.19 -3.19 27.06
CA SER A 22 -12.39 -3.81 26.50
C SER A 22 -12.50 -5.30 26.86
N ALA A 23 -11.39 -6.04 26.84
CA ALA A 23 -11.39 -7.47 27.14
C ALA A 23 -11.80 -7.79 28.60
N ARG A 24 -11.69 -6.83 29.52
CA ARG A 24 -12.13 -6.99 30.92
C ARG A 24 -13.63 -6.76 31.10
N THR A 25 -14.25 -5.98 30.23
CA THR A 25 -15.66 -5.56 30.35
C THR A 25 -16.58 -6.27 29.37
N HIS A 26 -16.01 -7.02 28.42
CA HIS A 26 -16.74 -7.70 27.36
C HIS A 26 -16.52 -9.21 27.41
N SER A 27 -17.53 -9.98 26.99
CA SER A 27 -17.41 -11.41 26.77
C SER A 27 -16.29 -11.73 25.75
N PRO A 28 -15.63 -12.90 25.87
CA PRO A 28 -14.61 -13.31 24.91
C PRO A 28 -15.12 -13.31 23.47
N HIS A 29 -14.33 -12.73 22.57
CA HIS A 29 -14.56 -12.84 21.13
C HIS A 29 -13.93 -14.11 20.56
N ASP A 30 -14.53 -14.64 19.49
CA ASP A 30 -14.09 -15.88 18.84
C ASP A 30 -12.73 -15.75 18.17
N ILE A 31 -12.39 -14.57 17.65
CA ILE A 31 -11.14 -14.29 16.95
C ILE A 31 -10.69 -12.86 17.30
N VAL A 32 -9.40 -12.72 17.59
CA VAL A 32 -8.71 -11.44 17.73
C VAL A 32 -7.76 -11.28 16.56
N VAL A 33 -7.83 -10.15 15.86
CA VAL A 33 -6.85 -9.77 14.84
C VAL A 33 -6.01 -8.64 15.40
N LEU A 34 -4.69 -8.83 15.45
CA LEU A 34 -3.73 -7.83 15.94
C LEU A 34 -2.86 -7.32 14.82
N ASP A 35 -2.62 -6.02 14.79
CA ASP A 35 -1.58 -5.41 13.95
C ASP A 35 -0.22 -5.51 14.66
N GLY A 36 0.81 -5.96 13.96
CA GLY A 36 2.19 -6.02 14.45
C GLY A 36 2.85 -4.65 14.65
N CYS A 37 2.24 -3.57 14.15
CA CYS A 37 2.75 -2.20 14.25
C CYS A 37 2.19 -1.43 15.46
N LEU A 38 1.52 -2.08 16.42
CA LEU A 38 1.12 -1.45 17.67
C LEU A 38 2.33 -0.95 18.46
N THR A 39 2.34 0.33 18.80
CA THR A 39 3.47 1.00 19.47
C THR A 39 3.27 1.16 20.97
N ASP A 40 2.02 1.13 21.45
CA ASP A 40 1.67 1.44 22.84
C ASP A 40 1.93 0.25 23.79
N THR A 41 1.84 -0.97 23.28
CA THR A 41 2.02 -2.19 24.07
C THR A 41 2.72 -3.26 23.21
N PRO A 42 3.78 -3.92 23.71
CA PRO A 42 4.39 -5.04 23.01
C PRO A 42 3.38 -6.15 22.70
N VAL A 43 3.37 -6.63 21.45
CA VAL A 43 2.35 -7.57 20.94
C VAL A 43 2.22 -8.83 21.81
N LEU A 44 3.34 -9.46 22.21
CA LEU A 44 3.30 -10.68 23.02
C LEU A 44 2.71 -10.44 24.41
N THR A 45 3.02 -9.29 25.02
CA THR A 45 2.44 -8.88 26.31
C THR A 45 0.93 -8.69 26.19
N LEU A 46 0.47 -8.03 25.12
CA LEU A 46 -0.95 -7.85 24.85
C LEU A 46 -1.65 -9.20 24.63
N VAL A 47 -1.06 -10.11 23.85
CA VAL A 47 -1.60 -11.46 23.63
C VAL A 47 -1.77 -12.21 24.95
N ALA A 48 -0.77 -12.18 25.83
CA ALA A 48 -0.87 -12.82 27.14
C ALA A 48 -2.03 -12.25 27.98
N GLN A 49 -2.21 -10.92 27.98
CA GLN A 49 -3.28 -10.24 28.70
C GLN A 49 -4.68 -10.58 28.14
N LEU A 50 -4.83 -10.58 26.81
CA LEU A 50 -6.09 -10.94 26.15
C LEU A 50 -6.44 -12.41 26.39
N ARG A 51 -5.46 -13.30 26.34
CA ARG A 51 -5.64 -14.73 26.67
C ARG A 51 -6.10 -14.95 28.11
N ALA A 52 -5.52 -14.22 29.06
CA ALA A 52 -5.93 -14.25 30.47
C ALA A 52 -7.38 -13.78 30.66
N ALA A 53 -7.84 -12.84 29.83
CA ALA A 53 -9.24 -12.40 29.77
C ALA A 53 -10.17 -13.34 28.94
N GLY A 54 -9.66 -14.49 28.47
CA GLY A 54 -10.43 -15.49 27.74
C GLY A 54 -10.40 -15.35 26.21
N TRP A 55 -9.80 -14.29 25.67
CA TRP A 55 -9.71 -14.04 24.22
C TRP A 55 -8.53 -14.85 23.66
N ARG A 56 -8.74 -16.16 23.45
CA ARG A 56 -7.65 -17.13 23.25
C ARG A 56 -7.18 -17.34 21.81
N ARG A 57 -7.99 -16.96 20.82
CA ARG A 57 -7.70 -17.19 19.40
C ARG A 57 -7.24 -15.88 18.77
N THR A 58 -5.92 -15.71 18.67
CA THR A 58 -5.32 -14.48 18.13
C THR A 58 -4.58 -14.74 16.83
N VAL A 59 -4.83 -13.92 15.82
CA VAL A 59 -4.12 -13.88 14.55
C VAL A 59 -3.35 -12.57 14.47
N LEU A 60 -2.05 -12.64 14.17
CA LEU A 60 -1.19 -11.48 13.97
C LEU A 60 -1.11 -11.13 12.48
N VAL A 61 -1.33 -9.87 12.16
CA VAL A 61 -1.21 -9.29 10.82
C VAL A 61 -0.06 -8.29 10.85
N THR A 62 0.92 -8.41 9.93
CA THR A 62 2.10 -7.55 9.95
C THR A 62 2.70 -7.36 8.56
N ALA A 63 3.35 -6.21 8.36
CA ALA A 63 4.07 -5.86 7.15
C ALA A 63 5.52 -6.36 7.11
N ARG A 64 6.08 -6.76 8.27
CA ARG A 64 7.46 -7.25 8.39
C ARG A 64 7.46 -8.72 8.80
N HIS A 65 8.25 -9.54 8.11
CA HIS A 65 8.55 -10.92 8.50
C HIS A 65 10.00 -11.01 8.97
N ASP A 66 10.20 -11.38 10.23
CA ASP A 66 11.45 -11.93 10.73
C ASP A 66 11.18 -13.36 11.27
N SER A 67 12.00 -14.32 10.88
CA SER A 67 11.79 -15.74 11.20
C SER A 67 11.82 -16.00 12.73
N LEU A 68 12.54 -15.16 13.47
CA LEU A 68 12.63 -15.21 14.94
C LEU A 68 11.33 -14.71 15.59
N GLY A 69 10.75 -13.62 15.07
CA GLY A 69 9.47 -13.08 15.52
C GLY A 69 8.28 -14.00 15.29
N VAL A 70 8.23 -14.74 14.18
CA VAL A 70 7.16 -15.73 13.92
C VAL A 70 7.19 -16.86 14.95
N ARG A 71 8.38 -17.40 15.25
CA ARG A 71 8.52 -18.47 16.25
C ARG A 71 8.14 -18.00 17.66
N ALA A 72 8.60 -16.81 18.04
CA ALA A 72 8.24 -16.21 19.33
C ALA A 72 6.74 -15.92 19.43
N ALA A 73 6.11 -15.47 18.34
CA ALA A 73 4.67 -15.23 18.25
C ALA A 73 3.86 -16.52 18.48
N LEU A 74 4.19 -17.59 17.75
CA LEU A 74 3.52 -18.88 17.89
C LEU A 74 3.70 -19.45 19.32
N ALA A 75 4.92 -19.39 19.87
CA ALA A 75 5.20 -19.82 21.24
C ALA A 75 4.43 -18.98 22.29
N GLY A 76 4.21 -17.69 22.04
CA GLY A 76 3.38 -16.80 22.85
C GLY A 76 1.87 -17.10 22.79
N GLY A 77 1.45 -17.99 21.89
CA GLY A 77 0.06 -18.46 21.75
C GLY A 77 -0.75 -17.77 20.68
N ILE A 78 -0.10 -17.01 19.79
CA ILE A 78 -0.70 -16.59 18.52
C ILE A 78 -1.01 -17.85 17.69
N ARG A 79 -2.21 -17.93 17.13
CA ARG A 79 -2.73 -19.08 16.39
C ARG A 79 -2.57 -18.98 14.88
N GLY A 80 -2.28 -17.79 14.37
CA GLY A 80 -2.08 -17.56 12.95
C GLY A 80 -1.27 -16.30 12.73
N TYR A 81 -0.53 -16.27 11.61
CA TYR A 81 0.33 -15.16 11.23
C TYR A 81 0.10 -14.86 9.76
N VAL A 82 -0.24 -13.60 9.45
CA VAL A 82 -0.52 -13.15 8.09
C VAL A 82 0.44 -12.01 7.78
N VAL A 83 1.30 -12.23 6.78
CA VAL A 83 2.12 -11.16 6.22
C VAL A 83 1.31 -10.45 5.17
N VAL A 84 0.98 -9.19 5.42
CA VAL A 84 0.30 -8.35 4.44
C VAL A 84 1.32 -7.30 3.99
N PRO A 85 1.68 -7.23 2.71
CA PRO A 85 2.57 -6.17 2.25
C PRO A 85 1.98 -4.82 2.67
N PRO A 86 2.79 -3.87 3.16
CA PRO A 86 2.28 -2.58 3.60
C PRO A 86 1.44 -2.02 2.47
N ARG A 87 0.19 -1.67 2.77
CA ARG A 87 -0.69 -1.03 1.80
C ARG A 87 0.01 0.27 1.44
N ARG A 88 0.71 0.29 0.30
CA ARG A 88 1.37 1.50 -0.19
C ARG A 88 0.26 2.56 -0.18
N PRO A 89 0.40 3.67 0.57
CA PRO A 89 -0.61 4.72 0.49
C PRO A 89 -0.79 4.95 -1.01
N ALA A 90 -2.03 4.83 -1.49
CA ALA A 90 -2.30 5.11 -2.89
C ALA A 90 -1.69 6.48 -3.10
N ALA A 91 -0.64 6.56 -3.94
CA ALA A 91 -0.02 7.84 -4.23
C ALA A 91 -1.19 8.78 -4.57
N PRO A 92 -1.28 9.97 -3.97
CA PRO A 92 -2.37 10.88 -4.26
C PRO A 92 -2.52 10.90 -5.78
N LYS A 93 -3.73 10.63 -6.29
CA LYS A 93 -3.98 10.59 -7.74
C LYS A 93 -3.57 11.95 -8.29
N MET A 94 -2.34 12.06 -8.77
CA MET A 94 -1.80 13.27 -9.33
C MET A 94 -2.43 13.39 -10.71
N SER A 95 -3.43 14.24 -10.82
CA SER A 95 -4.05 14.53 -12.11
C SER A 95 -3.00 15.12 -13.05
N ALA A 96 -3.19 14.95 -14.37
CA ALA A 96 -2.31 15.57 -15.37
C ALA A 96 -2.16 17.08 -15.12
N ALA A 97 -3.24 17.74 -14.67
CA ALA A 97 -3.26 19.14 -14.28
C ALA A 97 -2.34 19.45 -13.09
N SER A 98 -2.31 18.60 -12.05
CA SER A 98 -1.40 18.78 -10.90
C SER A 98 0.08 18.64 -11.26
N LEU A 99 0.38 17.92 -12.35
CA LEU A 99 1.72 17.75 -12.90
C LEU A 99 2.03 18.74 -14.04
N GLY A 100 1.11 19.67 -14.33
CA GLY A 100 1.22 20.62 -15.45
C GLY A 100 1.34 19.93 -16.83
N THR A 101 0.96 18.66 -16.95
CA THR A 101 1.11 17.85 -18.16
C THR A 101 -0.14 17.95 -19.04
N THR A 102 0.03 18.09 -20.34
CA THR A 102 -1.10 18.20 -21.30
C THR A 102 -1.57 16.82 -21.76
N ALA A 103 -2.78 16.71 -22.31
CA ALA A 103 -3.30 15.47 -22.89
C ALA A 103 -2.32 14.87 -23.93
N ARG A 104 -1.74 15.74 -24.76
CA ARG A 104 -0.77 15.34 -25.78
C ARG A 104 0.53 14.80 -25.20
N GLU A 105 0.98 15.35 -24.08
CA GLU A 105 2.16 14.85 -23.36
C GLU A 105 1.89 13.50 -22.68
N VAL A 106 0.65 13.26 -22.22
CA VAL A 106 0.23 11.95 -21.71
C VAL A 106 0.22 10.90 -22.83
N GLU A 107 -0.29 11.23 -24.02
CA GLU A 107 -0.24 10.33 -25.19
C GLU A 107 1.20 9.96 -25.57
N VAL A 108 2.12 10.93 -25.55
CA VAL A 108 3.55 10.68 -25.78
C VAL A 108 4.11 9.75 -24.68
N LEU A 109 3.80 10.00 -23.41
CA LEU A 109 4.24 9.14 -22.30
C LEU A 109 3.69 7.71 -22.38
N GLN A 110 2.45 7.53 -22.84
CA GLN A 110 1.84 6.22 -23.04
C GLN A 110 2.57 5.46 -24.16
N ALA A 111 2.83 6.12 -25.29
CA ALA A 111 3.60 5.50 -26.37
C ALA A 111 5.04 5.16 -25.94
N VAL A 112 5.60 5.94 -25.01
CA VAL A 112 6.91 5.71 -24.40
C VAL A 112 6.90 4.50 -23.47
N SER A 113 5.84 4.29 -22.66
CA SER A 113 5.72 3.11 -21.78
C SER A 113 5.56 1.80 -22.56
N GLU A 114 4.99 1.87 -23.76
CA GLU A 114 4.93 0.76 -24.72
C GLU A 114 6.29 0.43 -25.38
N GLY A 115 7.33 1.21 -25.10
CA GLY A 115 8.69 0.98 -25.63
C GLY A 115 8.92 1.56 -27.03
N LEU A 116 8.02 2.38 -27.56
CA LEU A 116 8.17 2.94 -28.91
C LEU A 116 9.30 3.97 -29.01
N SER A 117 10.08 3.91 -30.08
CA SER A 117 11.09 4.92 -30.41
C SER A 117 10.44 6.26 -30.78
N ASN A 118 11.19 7.37 -30.71
CA ASN A 118 10.65 8.69 -31.08
C ASN A 118 10.16 8.76 -32.54
N LYS A 119 10.71 7.93 -33.43
CA LYS A 119 10.23 7.80 -34.81
C LYS A 119 8.86 7.13 -34.87
N GLN A 120 8.71 5.98 -34.20
CA GLN A 120 7.45 5.24 -34.13
C GLN A 120 6.35 6.04 -33.41
N ILE A 121 6.69 6.77 -32.34
CA ILE A 121 5.76 7.68 -31.67
C ILE A 121 5.32 8.78 -32.62
N GLY A 122 6.25 9.33 -33.40
CA GLY A 122 5.95 10.34 -34.41
C GLY A 122 4.96 9.83 -35.46
N GLU A 123 5.22 8.66 -36.01
CA GLU A 123 4.33 7.99 -36.97
C GLU A 123 2.94 7.72 -36.37
N ARG A 124 2.87 7.19 -35.15
CA ARG A 124 1.61 6.87 -34.46
C ARG A 124 0.77 8.11 -34.13
N LEU A 125 1.41 9.20 -33.74
CA LEU A 125 0.73 10.42 -33.30
C LEU A 125 0.61 11.47 -34.40
N GLY A 126 1.19 11.29 -35.59
CA GLY A 126 1.23 12.33 -36.63
C GLY A 126 2.16 13.50 -36.26
N LEU A 127 3.30 13.21 -35.64
CA LEU A 127 4.33 14.18 -35.24
C LEU A 127 5.67 13.86 -35.90
N SER A 128 6.53 14.87 -36.06
CA SER A 128 7.93 14.60 -36.39
C SER A 128 8.68 14.00 -35.20
N SER A 129 9.71 13.20 -35.45
CA SER A 129 10.58 12.66 -34.38
C SER A 129 11.25 13.76 -33.54
N LEU A 130 11.53 14.93 -34.15
CA LEU A 130 12.03 16.12 -33.48
C LEU A 130 10.97 16.71 -32.54
N THR A 131 9.71 16.78 -32.98
CA THR A 131 8.59 17.24 -32.15
C THR A 131 8.40 16.33 -30.93
N VAL A 132 8.52 15.01 -31.10
CA VAL A 132 8.48 14.05 -29.98
C VAL A 132 9.62 14.30 -29.00
N LYS A 133 10.86 14.56 -29.46
CA LYS A 133 11.97 14.95 -28.58
C LYS A 133 11.63 16.22 -27.79
N SER A 134 11.02 17.22 -28.42
CA SER A 134 10.59 18.45 -27.74
C SER A 134 9.52 18.20 -26.68
N HIS A 135 8.55 17.31 -26.94
CA HIS A 135 7.58 16.88 -25.93
C HIS A 135 8.28 16.20 -24.75
N MET A 136 9.16 15.23 -25.01
CA MET A 136 9.93 14.55 -23.96
C MET A 136 10.75 15.51 -23.10
N ALA A 137 11.37 16.53 -23.69
CA ALA A 137 12.10 17.55 -22.94
C ALA A 137 11.20 18.41 -22.05
N ARG A 138 9.98 18.77 -22.50
CA ARG A 138 9.00 19.48 -21.67
C ARG A 138 8.51 18.62 -20.51
N ILE A 139 8.21 17.35 -20.80
CA ILE A 139 7.78 16.36 -19.81
C ILE A 139 8.87 16.16 -18.75
N ALA A 140 10.12 16.01 -19.18
CA ALA A 140 11.28 15.89 -18.29
C ALA A 140 11.37 17.04 -17.29
N ARG A 141 11.20 18.28 -17.76
CA ARG A 141 11.17 19.47 -16.90
C ARG A 141 9.99 19.48 -15.94
N LYS A 142 8.81 19.06 -16.39
CA LYS A 142 7.58 19.03 -15.56
C LYS A 142 7.63 17.96 -14.48
N LEU A 143 8.16 16.78 -14.81
CA LEU A 143 8.23 15.64 -13.89
C LEU A 143 9.54 15.59 -13.09
N GLY A 144 10.46 16.52 -13.34
CA GLY A 144 11.72 16.64 -12.60
C GLY A 144 12.70 15.49 -12.83
N SER A 145 12.64 14.83 -13.99
CA SER A 145 13.55 13.74 -14.33
C SER A 145 13.98 13.78 -15.79
N GLY A 146 15.27 13.55 -16.05
CA GLY A 146 15.81 13.36 -17.41
C GLY A 146 15.84 11.90 -17.87
N ASP A 147 15.57 10.95 -16.98
CA ASP A 147 15.60 9.52 -17.31
C ASP A 147 14.24 9.07 -17.84
N ARG A 148 14.24 8.53 -19.06
CA ARG A 148 13.05 8.04 -19.74
C ARG A 148 12.31 6.98 -18.91
N ALA A 149 13.04 6.06 -18.28
CA ALA A 149 12.42 5.01 -17.47
C ALA A 149 11.79 5.61 -16.21
N GLN A 150 12.48 6.54 -15.55
CA GLN A 150 11.95 7.28 -14.42
C GLN A 150 10.70 8.11 -14.78
N LEU A 151 10.64 8.73 -15.96
CA LEU A 151 9.46 9.45 -16.45
C LEU A 151 8.24 8.54 -16.58
N VAL A 152 8.40 7.35 -17.17
CA VAL A 152 7.35 6.33 -17.24
C VAL A 152 6.93 5.91 -15.83
N ALA A 153 7.89 5.64 -14.95
CA ALA A 153 7.60 5.20 -13.59
C ALA A 153 6.85 6.27 -12.78
N ILE A 154 7.16 7.56 -12.96
CA ILE A 154 6.42 8.68 -12.35
C ILE A 154 4.99 8.71 -12.91
N ALA A 155 4.83 8.64 -14.23
CA ALA A 155 3.52 8.71 -14.87
C ALA A 155 2.62 7.52 -14.52
N MET A 156 3.15 6.30 -14.44
CA MET A 156 2.42 5.11 -13.95
C MET A 156 2.02 5.25 -12.48
N ARG A 157 2.91 5.74 -11.62
CA ARG A 157 2.59 5.98 -10.19
C ARG A 157 1.50 7.04 -10.01
N ALA A 158 1.46 8.03 -10.90
CA ALA A 158 0.43 9.06 -10.94
C ALA A 158 -0.88 8.58 -11.60
N ALA A 159 -0.92 7.35 -12.13
CA ALA A 159 -2.03 6.80 -12.91
C ALA A 159 -2.39 7.65 -14.14
N LEU A 160 -1.40 8.32 -14.75
CA LEU A 160 -1.56 9.03 -16.02
C LEU A 160 -1.55 8.09 -17.21
N ILE A 161 -0.82 6.97 -17.07
CA ILE A 161 -0.59 5.96 -18.10
C ILE A 161 -0.67 4.57 -17.45
N HIS A 162 -0.91 3.56 -18.28
CA HIS A 162 -1.11 2.17 -17.84
C HIS A 162 -0.15 1.22 -18.55
#